data_AF-A0A8H2WJG9-F1
#
_entry.id   AF-A0A8H2WJG9-F1
#
_cell.length_a   1.000
_cell.length_b   1.000
_cell.length_c   1.000
_cell.angle_alpha   90.00
_cell.angle_beta   90.00
_cell.angle_gamma   90.00
#
_symmetry.space_group_name_H-M   'P 1'
#
loop_
_entity.id
_entity.type
_entity.pdbx_description
1 polymer ?
#
loop_
_entity_poly.entity_id
_entity_poly.type
_entity_poly.pdbx_seq_one_letter_code
_entity_poly.pdbx_strand_id
1 'polypeptide(L)'
;MLFRAPRRPCWEVVDHKEVKPTPVYYDQEDLQILKIHDSDIAGQYEFEMRSDFRCRQALEAARLELLHQIKKDHCNVLLVEGWKLTKLRRGREMRIRGALREQWAT
;
A
#
# COMPACT_ATOMS: atom_id res chain seq x y z
N MET A 1 -25.00 39.98 7.08
CA MET A 1 -24.48 39.12 6.00
C MET A 1 -23.38 38.25 6.59
N LEU A 2 -23.54 36.93 6.62
CA LEU A 2 -22.51 36.01 7.12
C LEU A 2 -21.56 35.67 5.97
N PHE A 3 -20.34 36.20 6.02
CA PHE A 3 -19.27 35.77 5.13
C PHE A 3 -18.87 34.34 5.51
N ARG A 4 -19.33 33.35 4.76
CA ARG A 4 -18.78 31.98 4.84
C ARG A 4 -17.32 32.05 4.37
N ALA A 5 -16.40 31.62 5.23
CA ALA A 5 -15.01 31.43 4.83
C ALA A 5 -14.95 30.58 3.54
N PRO A 6 -14.07 30.91 2.56
CA PRO A 6 -13.92 30.09 1.37
C PRO A 6 -13.62 28.66 1.82
N ARG A 7 -14.45 27.70 1.40
CA ARG A 7 -14.19 26.29 1.68
C ARG A 7 -12.82 25.97 1.09
N ARG A 8 -11.82 25.77 1.94
CA ARG A 8 -10.56 25.17 1.49
C ARG A 8 -10.95 23.87 0.81
N PRO A 9 -10.53 23.62 -0.45
CA PRO A 9 -10.88 22.38 -1.11
C PRO A 9 -10.38 21.23 -0.23
N CYS A 10 -11.30 20.35 0.14
CA CYS A 10 -10.95 19.12 0.86
C CYS A 10 -10.34 18.13 -0.12
N TRP A 11 -9.56 17.17 0.39
CA TRP A 11 -9.14 16.04 -0.43
C TRP A 11 -10.36 15.19 -0.80
N GLU A 12 -10.64 15.09 -2.08
CA GLU A 12 -11.72 14.28 -2.64
C GLU A 12 -11.16 12.96 -3.16
N VAL A 13 -11.85 11.84 -2.92
CA VAL A 13 -11.48 10.55 -3.50
C VAL A 13 -11.88 10.55 -4.99
N VAL A 14 -10.89 10.41 -5.86
CA VAL A 14 -11.09 10.36 -7.32
C VAL A 14 -11.11 8.93 -7.84
N ASP A 15 -10.31 8.05 -7.25
CA ASP A 15 -10.22 6.65 -7.65
C ASP A 15 -9.85 5.78 -6.45
N HIS A 16 -10.26 4.53 -6.50
CA HIS A 16 -10.02 3.54 -5.48
C HIS A 16 -9.80 2.18 -6.12
N LYS A 17 -8.65 1.56 -5.82
CA LYS A 17 -8.32 0.21 -6.27
C LYS A 17 -7.82 -0.62 -5.10
N GLU A 18 -8.24 -1.87 -5.05
CA GLU A 18 -7.89 -2.77 -3.97
C GLU A 18 -7.74 -4.18 -4.51
N VAL A 19 -6.74 -4.87 -3.98
CA VAL A 19 -6.57 -6.32 -4.05
C VAL A 19 -6.61 -6.83 -2.63
N LYS A 20 -7.61 -7.65 -2.33
CA LYS A 20 -7.71 -8.31 -1.03
C LYS A 20 -6.49 -9.19 -0.83
N PRO A 21 -6.05 -9.44 0.42
CA PRO A 21 -4.94 -10.34 0.70
C PRO A 21 -5.15 -11.68 -0.02
N THR A 22 -4.26 -11.99 -0.96
CA THR A 22 -4.27 -13.23 -1.76
C THR A 22 -3.00 -14.03 -1.52
N PRO A 23 -3.08 -15.36 -1.39
CA PRO A 23 -1.90 -16.22 -1.30
C PRO A 23 -0.99 -16.03 -2.52
N VAL A 24 0.32 -15.94 -2.27
CA VAL A 24 1.35 -15.74 -3.30
C VAL A 24 2.13 -17.03 -3.58
N TYR A 25 2.14 -17.96 -2.63
CA TYR A 25 2.74 -19.29 -2.82
C TYR A 25 1.79 -20.21 -3.59
N TYR A 26 2.36 -21.08 -4.44
CA TYR A 26 1.61 -22.10 -5.17
C TYR A 26 1.76 -23.44 -4.46
N ASP A 27 0.65 -24.18 -4.28
CA ASP A 27 0.60 -25.51 -3.62
C ASP A 27 1.52 -26.58 -4.24
N GLN A 28 2.20 -26.30 -5.35
CA GLN A 28 3.15 -27.20 -6.02
C GLN A 28 4.58 -27.06 -5.53
N GLU A 29 4.88 -26.03 -4.74
CA GLU A 29 6.18 -25.89 -4.10
C GLU A 29 6.12 -26.70 -2.81
N ASP A 30 6.92 -27.77 -2.66
CA ASP A 30 7.07 -28.58 -1.44
C ASP A 30 7.71 -27.75 -0.29
N LEU A 31 7.18 -26.57 -0.03
CA LEU A 31 7.62 -25.61 0.98
C LEU A 31 7.04 -26.01 2.33
N GLN A 32 7.90 -26.57 3.17
CA GLN A 32 7.57 -26.79 4.57
C GLN A 32 7.70 -25.46 5.34
N ILE A 33 6.57 -24.80 5.60
CA ILE A 33 6.52 -23.60 6.45
C ILE A 33 6.79 -24.01 7.90
N LEU A 34 7.96 -23.66 8.43
CA LEU A 34 8.36 -23.98 9.80
C LEU A 34 7.79 -22.99 10.81
N LYS A 35 7.75 -21.69 10.45
CA LYS A 35 7.20 -20.64 11.29
C LYS A 35 6.55 -19.55 10.43
N ILE A 36 5.38 -19.10 10.85
CA ILE A 36 4.72 -17.91 10.31
C ILE A 36 5.04 -16.75 11.26
N HIS A 37 5.33 -15.57 10.71
CA HIS A 37 5.52 -14.37 11.52
C HIS A 37 4.26 -14.08 12.35
N ASP A 38 4.43 -13.71 13.62
CA ASP A 38 3.33 -13.64 14.60
C ASP A 38 2.32 -12.51 14.30
N SER A 39 2.62 -11.64 13.34
CA SER A 39 1.77 -10.51 12.95
C SER A 39 1.91 -10.21 11.46
N ASP A 40 0.81 -9.75 10.86
CA ASP A 40 0.85 -9.20 9.50
C ASP A 40 1.70 -7.94 9.47
N ILE A 41 2.50 -7.81 8.42
CA ILE A 41 3.32 -6.63 8.19
C ILE A 41 2.54 -5.71 7.28
N ALA A 42 2.14 -4.54 7.79
CA ALA A 42 1.34 -3.58 7.06
C ALA A 42 1.98 -2.20 7.09
N GLY A 43 1.91 -1.50 5.96
CA GLY A 43 2.47 -0.16 5.79
C GLY A 43 1.47 0.78 5.12
N GLN A 44 1.41 2.03 5.59
CA GLN A 44 0.66 3.10 4.95
C GLN A 44 1.62 4.14 4.39
N TYR A 45 1.43 4.46 3.12
CA TYR A 45 2.34 5.33 2.37
C TYR A 45 1.53 6.42 1.66
N GLU A 46 1.97 7.66 1.78
CA GLU A 46 1.38 8.79 1.06
C GLU A 46 2.41 9.42 0.13
N PHE A 47 2.02 9.58 -1.13
CA PHE A 47 2.85 10.20 -2.16
C PHE A 47 2.11 11.39 -2.78
N GLU A 48 2.74 12.56 -2.74
CA GLU A 48 2.26 13.73 -3.47
C GLU A 48 2.56 13.57 -4.95
N MET A 49 1.55 13.79 -5.80
CA MET A 49 1.66 13.56 -7.23
C MET A 49 1.96 14.85 -7.98
N ARG A 50 2.97 14.79 -8.85
CA ARG A 50 3.09 15.69 -10.01
C ARG A 50 2.22 15.17 -11.16
N SER A 51 1.93 16.02 -12.12
CA SER A 51 0.93 15.79 -13.19
C SER A 51 1.18 14.54 -14.06
N ASP A 52 2.36 13.96 -14.01
CA ASP A 52 2.84 12.84 -14.84
C ASP A 52 3.06 11.52 -14.07
N PHE A 53 2.82 11.49 -12.76
CA PHE A 53 3.19 10.34 -11.93
C PHE A 53 2.23 9.14 -12.07
N ARG A 54 2.78 7.93 -12.22
CA ARG A 54 2.00 6.70 -12.48
C ARG A 54 1.70 5.96 -11.18
N CYS A 55 0.44 5.56 -10.96
CA CYS A 55 0.04 4.82 -9.74
C CYS A 55 0.88 3.57 -9.46
N ARG A 56 1.32 2.90 -10.53
CA ARG A 56 2.22 1.74 -10.44
C ARG A 56 3.54 2.07 -9.72
N GLN A 57 4.15 3.22 -10.02
CA GLN A 57 5.41 3.63 -9.40
C GLN A 57 5.23 3.93 -7.91
N ALA A 58 4.09 4.50 -7.51
CA ALA A 58 3.78 4.72 -6.09
C ALA A 58 3.66 3.38 -5.34
N LEU A 59 3.01 2.40 -5.95
CA LEU A 59 2.85 1.07 -5.37
C LEU A 59 4.19 0.32 -5.29
N GLU A 60 5.01 0.39 -6.34
CA GLU A 60 6.36 -0.20 -6.36
C GLU A 60 7.27 0.44 -5.30
N ALA A 61 7.22 1.77 -5.13
CA ALA A 61 7.97 2.47 -4.09
C ALA A 61 7.51 2.06 -2.68
N ALA A 62 6.19 2.05 -2.44
CA ALA A 62 5.61 1.58 -1.17
C ALA A 62 6.03 0.14 -0.84
N ARG A 63 6.01 -0.74 -1.84
CA ARG A 63 6.43 -2.14 -1.69
C ARG A 63 7.92 -2.24 -1.35
N LEU A 64 8.78 -1.48 -2.02
CA LEU A 64 10.21 -1.46 -1.71
C LEU A 64 10.50 -0.98 -0.28
N GLU A 65 9.76 0.01 0.22
CA GLU A 65 9.88 0.46 1.60
C GLU A 65 9.44 -0.61 2.60
N LEU A 66 8.33 -1.30 2.32
CA LEU A 66 7.85 -2.41 3.16
C LEU A 66 8.86 -3.56 3.19
N LEU A 67 9.39 -3.97 2.03
CA LEU A 67 10.41 -5.02 1.92
C LEU A 67 11.70 -4.67 2.68
N HIS A 68 12.08 -3.39 2.70
CA HIS A 68 13.22 -2.94 3.50
C HIS A 68 12.99 -3.08 5.01
N GLN A 69 11.73 -2.97 5.47
CA GLN A 69 11.38 -3.22 6.87
C GLN A 69 11.45 -4.72 7.16
N ILE A 70 10.82 -5.54 6.33
CA ILE A 70 10.75 -7.00 6.48
C ILE A 70 12.12 -7.67 6.44
N LYS A 71 13.06 -7.15 5.63
CA LYS A 71 14.42 -7.66 5.56
C LYS A 71 15.14 -7.64 6.92
N LYS A 72 14.72 -6.78 7.85
CA LYS A 72 15.27 -6.73 9.22
C LYS A 72 14.76 -7.87 10.10
N ASP A 73 13.62 -8.44 9.76
CA ASP A 73 12.91 -9.45 10.58
C ASP A 73 13.20 -10.89 10.11
N HIS A 74 14.24 -11.07 9.27
CA HIS A 74 14.73 -12.36 8.76
C HIS A 74 13.69 -13.25 8.07
N CYS A 75 12.56 -12.69 7.65
CA CYS A 75 11.53 -13.40 6.90
C CYS A 75 12.05 -13.81 5.52
N ASN A 76 11.71 -15.04 5.08
CA ASN A 76 12.26 -15.67 3.88
C ASN A 76 11.22 -15.92 2.79
N VAL A 77 9.92 -16.04 3.14
CA VAL A 77 8.85 -16.34 2.19
C VAL A 77 7.64 -15.44 2.43
N LEU A 78 7.16 -14.80 1.35
CA LEU A 78 5.90 -14.05 1.34
C LEU A 78 4.75 -15.03 1.13
N LEU A 79 3.84 -15.11 2.09
CA LEU A 79 2.70 -16.03 2.03
C LEU A 79 1.48 -15.37 1.40
N VAL A 80 1.18 -14.13 1.78
CA VAL A 80 -0.04 -13.41 1.37
C VAL A 80 0.31 -11.96 1.07
N GLU A 81 -0.15 -11.44 -0.06
CA GLU A 81 0.00 -10.02 -0.44
C GLU A 81 -1.38 -9.40 -0.70
N GLY A 82 -1.62 -8.22 -0.15
CA GLY A 82 -2.79 -7.40 -0.42
C GLY A 82 -2.45 -5.91 -0.42
N TRP A 83 -3.19 -5.13 -1.20
CA TRP A 83 -2.95 -3.69 -1.28
C TRP A 83 -4.22 -2.90 -1.54
N LYS A 84 -4.23 -1.66 -1.06
CA LYS A 84 -5.29 -0.69 -1.26
C LYS A 84 -4.68 0.64 -1.68
N LEU A 85 -5.15 1.20 -2.80
CA LEU A 85 -4.67 2.45 -3.35
C LEU A 85 -5.85 3.40 -3.52
N THR A 86 -5.77 4.55 -2.85
CA THR A 86 -6.76 5.62 -2.92
C THR A 86 -6.13 6.84 -3.57
N LYS A 87 -6.70 7.29 -4.68
CA LYS A 87 -6.30 8.52 -5.36
C LYS A 87 -7.14 9.68 -4.85
N LEU A 88 -6.46 10.72 -4.38
CA LEU A 88 -7.05 11.91 -3.78
C LEU A 88 -6.75 13.12 -4.67
N ARG A 89 -7.72 14.05 -4.79
CA ARG A 89 -7.54 15.34 -5.49
C ARG A 89 -7.94 16.49 -4.59
N ARG A 90 -7.19 17.58 -4.68
CA ARG A 90 -7.51 18.87 -4.05
C ARG A 90 -7.21 20.00 -5.05
N GLY A 91 -8.23 20.43 -5.79
CA GLY A 91 -8.04 21.39 -6.88
C GLY A 91 -7.15 20.81 -7.99
N ARG A 92 -5.94 21.37 -8.17
CA ARG A 92 -4.92 20.87 -9.11
C ARG A 92 -3.93 19.89 -8.47
N GLU A 93 -3.94 19.78 -7.14
CA GLU A 93 -3.08 18.86 -6.42
C GLU A 93 -3.66 17.45 -6.43
N MET A 94 -2.78 16.48 -6.53
CA MET A 94 -3.12 15.06 -6.57
C MET A 94 -2.25 14.33 -5.55
N ARG A 95 -2.81 13.31 -4.90
CA ARG A 95 -2.11 12.48 -3.91
C ARG A 95 -2.55 11.04 -4.07
N ILE A 96 -1.65 10.10 -3.81
CA ILE A 96 -2.01 8.70 -3.60
C ILE A 96 -1.75 8.33 -2.16
N ARG A 97 -2.72 7.66 -1.56
CA ARG A 97 -2.54 6.90 -0.32
C ARG A 97 -2.56 5.42 -0.65
N GLY A 98 -1.45 4.74 -0.40
CA GLY A 98 -1.31 3.30 -0.47
C GLY A 98 -1.37 2.69 0.91
N ALA A 99 -2.01 1.54 1.05
CA ALA A 99 -1.85 0.65 2.19
C ALA A 99 -1.47 -0.73 1.64
N LEU A 100 -0.41 -1.30 2.18
CA LEU A 100 0.04 -2.66 1.89
C LEU A 100 -0.17 -3.51 3.13
N ARG A 101 -0.56 -4.77 2.93
CA ARG A 101 -0.67 -5.79 3.96
C ARG A 101 -0.07 -7.08 3.42
N GLU A 102 0.94 -7.57 4.11
CA GLU A 102 1.66 -8.79 3.75
C GLU A 102 1.78 -9.72 4.94
N GLN A 103 1.77 -11.02 4.69
CA GLN A 103 2.03 -12.05 5.70
C GLN A 103 3.24 -12.87 5.29
N TRP A 104 4.16 -13.09 6.23
CA TRP A 104 5.47 -13.67 5.94
C TRP A 104 5.73 -14.91 6.82
N ALA A 105 6.55 -15.82 6.31
CA ALA A 105 7.15 -16.91 7.05
C ALA A 105 8.63 -16.63 7.34
N THR A 106 9.16 -17.29 8.37
CA THR A 106 10.57 -17.23 8.80
C THR A 106 11.15 -18.65 8.82
#